data_AF-A0A2G4F1W5-F1
#
_entry.id   AF-A0A2G4F1W5-F1
#
_cell.length_a   1.000
_cell.length_b   1.000
_cell.length_c   1.000
_cell.angle_alpha   90.00
_cell.angle_beta   90.00
_cell.angle_gamma   90.00
#
_symmetry.space_group_name_H-M   'P 1'
#
loop_
_entity.id
_entity.type
_entity.pdbx_description
1 polymer ?
#
loop_
_entity_poly.entity_id
_entity_poly.type
_entity_poly.pdbx_seq_one_letter_code
_entity_poly.pdbx_strand_id
1 'polypeptide(L)'
;MQPNQQHDIEAITIVLQQIQESQNFREFETIKLPLELVQAGMSLWESTFYPEVLRQLAGADPETLEAWAIALSKTLNTQLEILNSWLPHLTTLPIPTTLKEKIGDRTSAINQIANDKSKLLQSAANWLQQEEKLQQSNSELQSLKEKARQLQEIQTELEGTNLDNLRAEITTHKATLEPEKQKLRSLQQQKADLDDQISALQRQQSILKEEINYWQSRQNRLETSTEDTVAELIILTQSQRERLSAALTQELATLEQQRTELAQQQKSYGEAQQQLQKAGEDFQKYQTATAEILTALKTHYLSNLGLGNLLPIDSQKVDVLLRNVQQILAEIDGELGTARRKHEEAQPKNTLVF
;
A
#
# COMPACT_ATOMS: atom_id res chain seq x y z
N MET A 1 -57.55 -58.98 51.28
CA MET A 1 -57.23 -59.41 52.66
C MET A 1 -57.16 -60.92 52.67
N GLN A 2 -56.16 -61.49 53.35
CA GLN A 2 -56.12 -62.94 53.53
C GLN A 2 -57.26 -63.37 54.48
N PRO A 3 -57.88 -64.55 54.29
CA PRO A 3 -59.01 -64.99 55.10
C PRO A 3 -58.70 -65.07 56.61
N ASN A 4 -57.45 -65.32 56.98
CA ASN A 4 -57.02 -65.32 58.39
C ASN A 4 -56.99 -63.92 59.01
N GLN A 5 -56.59 -62.88 58.26
CA GLN A 5 -56.57 -61.51 58.76
C GLN A 5 -57.97 -61.00 59.07
N GLN A 6 -58.96 -61.38 58.26
CA GLN A 6 -60.33 -60.98 58.46
C GLN A 6 -60.95 -61.65 59.69
N HIS A 7 -60.63 -62.92 59.92
CA HIS A 7 -60.97 -63.64 61.15
C HIS A 7 -60.35 -62.97 62.40
N ASP A 8 -59.07 -62.59 62.34
CA ASP A 8 -58.37 -61.92 63.44
C ASP A 8 -58.97 -60.54 63.77
N ILE A 9 -59.33 -59.75 62.75
CA ILE A 9 -59.99 -58.45 62.91
C ILE A 9 -61.38 -58.59 63.53
N GLU A 10 -62.14 -59.60 63.11
CA GLU A 10 -63.45 -59.91 63.70
C GLU A 10 -63.31 -60.30 65.18
N ALA A 11 -62.32 -61.13 65.52
CA ALA A 11 -62.03 -61.50 66.90
C ALA A 11 -61.68 -60.28 67.78
N ILE A 12 -60.84 -59.37 67.28
CA ILE A 12 -60.50 -58.11 67.96
C ILE A 12 -61.77 -57.26 68.19
N THR A 13 -62.63 -57.16 67.17
CA THR A 13 -63.86 -56.35 67.22
C THR A 13 -64.84 -56.89 68.27
N ILE A 14 -64.98 -58.21 68.36
CA ILE A 14 -65.82 -58.87 69.36
C ILE A 14 -65.31 -58.60 70.78
N VAL A 15 -63.99 -58.75 71.00
CA VAL A 15 -63.39 -58.50 72.32
C VAL A 15 -63.51 -57.02 72.71
N LEU A 16 -63.32 -56.09 71.77
CA LEU A 16 -63.51 -54.65 72.01
C LEU A 16 -64.95 -54.33 72.40
N GLN A 17 -65.93 -54.94 71.74
CA GLN A 17 -67.35 -54.75 72.07
C GLN A 17 -67.66 -55.28 73.48
N GLN A 18 -67.14 -56.46 73.84
CA GLN A 18 -67.29 -57.03 75.18
C GLN A 18 -66.64 -56.14 76.26
N ILE A 19 -65.49 -55.52 75.97
CA ILE A 19 -64.82 -54.57 76.87
C ILE A 19 -65.70 -53.31 77.06
N GLN A 20 -66.32 -52.79 76.01
CA GLN A 20 -67.19 -51.61 76.07
C GLN A 20 -68.49 -51.87 76.85
N GLU A 21 -69.04 -53.08 76.75
CA GLU A 21 -70.24 -53.51 77.47
C GLU A 21 -69.96 -53.87 78.93
N SER A 22 -68.69 -54.12 79.27
CA SER A 22 -68.26 -54.46 80.64
C SER A 22 -68.14 -53.23 81.54
N GLN A 23 -68.88 -53.22 82.65
CA GLN A 23 -68.84 -52.11 83.62
C GLN A 23 -67.72 -52.23 84.67
N ASN A 24 -67.10 -53.41 84.82
CA ASN A 24 -66.06 -53.68 85.81
C ASN A 24 -65.10 -54.78 85.31
N PHE A 25 -63.78 -54.58 85.44
CA PHE A 25 -62.74 -55.55 85.04
C PHE A 25 -62.17 -56.37 86.20
N ARG A 26 -62.83 -56.33 87.37
CA ARG A 26 -62.41 -57.06 88.58
C ARG A 26 -63.09 -58.42 88.72
N GLU A 27 -64.07 -58.71 87.88
CA GLU A 27 -64.81 -59.97 87.91
C GLU A 27 -64.09 -61.05 87.09
N PHE A 28 -64.18 -62.31 87.53
CA PHE A 28 -63.46 -63.44 86.94
C PHE A 28 -63.64 -63.57 85.42
N GLU A 29 -64.85 -63.29 84.90
CA GLU A 29 -65.11 -63.39 83.46
C GLU A 29 -64.60 -62.19 82.64
N THR A 30 -64.47 -61.03 83.28
CA THR A 30 -64.10 -59.76 82.61
C THR A 30 -62.61 -59.42 82.73
N ILE A 31 -61.93 -59.95 83.74
CA ILE A 31 -60.50 -59.66 84.03
C ILE A 31 -59.56 -60.14 82.91
N LYS A 32 -60.00 -61.13 82.13
CA LYS A 32 -59.25 -61.70 80.99
C LYS A 32 -59.36 -60.89 79.70
N LEU A 33 -60.41 -60.07 79.54
CA LEU A 33 -60.72 -59.39 78.27
C LEU A 33 -59.57 -58.51 77.75
N PRO A 34 -58.87 -57.70 78.58
CA PRO A 34 -57.73 -56.93 78.09
C PRO A 34 -56.55 -57.79 77.61
N LEU A 35 -56.38 -58.98 78.19
CA LEU A 35 -55.32 -59.92 77.80
C LEU A 35 -55.69 -60.66 76.50
N GLU A 36 -56.97 -61.03 76.34
CA GLU A 36 -57.50 -61.61 75.10
C GLU A 36 -57.37 -60.63 73.93
N LEU A 37 -57.55 -59.33 74.17
CA LEU A 37 -57.34 -58.29 73.15
C LEU A 37 -55.88 -58.24 72.67
N VAL A 38 -54.92 -58.30 73.60
CA VAL A 38 -53.49 -58.35 73.26
C VAL A 38 -53.16 -59.61 72.48
N GLN A 39 -53.72 -60.75 72.87
CA GLN A 39 -53.50 -62.02 72.18
C GLN A 39 -54.04 -62.00 70.75
N ALA A 40 -55.25 -61.47 70.55
CA ALA A 40 -55.83 -61.29 69.22
C ALA A 40 -55.01 -60.31 68.35
N GLY A 41 -54.48 -59.24 68.95
CA GLY A 41 -53.57 -58.31 68.27
C GLY A 41 -52.27 -58.96 67.80
N MET A 42 -51.67 -59.85 68.62
CA MET A 42 -50.47 -60.61 68.24
C MET A 42 -50.74 -61.56 67.07
N SER A 43 -51.88 -62.25 67.06
CA SER A 43 -52.28 -63.12 65.94
C SER A 43 -52.45 -62.32 64.64
N LEU A 44 -53.04 -61.12 64.72
CA LEU A 44 -53.13 -60.22 63.56
C LEU A 44 -51.75 -59.78 63.04
N TRP A 45 -50.77 -59.57 63.92
CA TRP A 45 -49.41 -59.25 63.50
C TRP A 45 -48.74 -60.42 62.79
N GLU A 46 -48.91 -61.64 63.28
CA GLU A 46 -48.38 -62.85 62.63
C GLU A 46 -49.02 -63.09 61.25
N SER A 47 -50.32 -62.84 61.10
CA SER A 47 -51.01 -62.98 59.81
C SER A 47 -50.69 -61.84 58.83
N THR A 48 -50.30 -60.67 59.33
CA THR A 48 -49.91 -59.52 58.50
C THR A 48 -48.44 -59.54 58.08
N PHE A 49 -47.56 -59.96 58.98
CA PHE A 49 -46.11 -59.99 58.78
C PHE A 49 -45.58 -61.43 58.75
N TYR A 50 -46.06 -62.22 57.80
CA TYR A 50 -45.60 -63.60 57.62
C TYR A 50 -44.19 -63.67 56.98
N PRO A 51 -43.45 -64.78 57.16
CA PRO A 51 -42.02 -64.86 56.82
C PRO A 51 -41.65 -64.44 55.38
N GLU A 52 -42.46 -64.79 54.39
CA GLU A 52 -42.24 -64.40 53.00
C GLU A 52 -42.37 -62.89 52.77
N VAL A 53 -43.30 -62.19 53.45
CA VAL A 53 -43.41 -60.72 53.37
C VAL A 53 -42.17 -60.07 53.98
N LEU A 54 -41.69 -60.58 55.12
CA LEU A 54 -40.45 -60.07 55.73
C LEU A 54 -39.23 -60.31 54.83
N ARG A 55 -39.17 -61.44 54.10
CA ARG A 55 -38.12 -61.69 53.09
C ARG A 55 -38.21 -60.77 51.88
N GLN A 56 -39.42 -60.48 51.41
CA GLN A 56 -39.63 -59.54 50.31
C GLN A 56 -39.20 -58.12 50.72
N LEU A 57 -39.55 -57.69 51.93
CA LEU A 57 -39.13 -56.41 52.49
C LEU A 57 -37.60 -56.33 52.63
N ALA A 58 -36.94 -57.41 53.08
CA ALA A 58 -35.47 -57.45 53.16
C ALA A 58 -34.76 -57.19 51.83
N GLY A 59 -35.36 -57.60 50.70
CA GLY A 59 -34.78 -57.42 49.37
C GLY A 59 -35.20 -56.13 48.65
N ALA A 60 -36.42 -55.63 48.91
CA ALA A 60 -36.98 -54.49 48.19
C ALA A 60 -36.89 -53.17 48.96
N ASP A 61 -37.01 -53.21 50.29
CA ASP A 61 -37.03 -52.02 51.15
C ASP A 61 -36.51 -52.38 52.58
N PRO A 62 -35.19 -52.47 52.74
CA PRO A 62 -34.57 -52.84 54.01
C PRO A 62 -34.83 -51.82 55.12
N GLU A 63 -35.03 -50.54 54.78
CA GLU A 63 -35.33 -49.47 55.76
C GLU A 63 -36.69 -49.70 56.44
N THR A 64 -37.70 -50.13 55.67
CA THR A 64 -39.01 -50.48 56.23
C THR A 64 -38.96 -51.72 57.13
N LEU A 65 -38.13 -52.71 56.79
CA LEU A 65 -37.92 -53.88 57.65
C LEU A 65 -37.24 -53.50 58.97
N GLU A 66 -36.25 -52.60 58.92
CA GLU A 66 -35.58 -52.08 60.10
C GLU A 66 -36.56 -51.31 61.01
N ALA A 67 -37.39 -50.43 60.43
CA ALA A 67 -38.41 -49.69 61.17
C ALA A 67 -39.42 -50.62 61.87
N TRP A 68 -39.84 -51.71 61.19
CA TRP A 68 -40.70 -52.73 61.79
C TRP A 68 -40.02 -53.44 62.97
N ALA A 69 -38.76 -53.85 62.81
CA ALA A 69 -38.01 -54.51 63.87
C ALA A 69 -37.82 -53.60 65.10
N ILE A 70 -37.58 -52.31 64.89
CA ILE A 70 -37.50 -51.30 65.94
C ILE A 70 -38.85 -51.16 66.66
N ALA A 71 -39.97 -51.08 65.92
CA ALA A 71 -41.31 -50.97 66.50
C ALA A 71 -41.68 -52.21 67.34
N LEU A 72 -41.34 -53.41 66.86
CA LEU A 72 -41.54 -54.64 67.61
C LEU A 72 -40.69 -54.66 68.90
N SER A 73 -39.42 -54.27 68.82
CA SER A 73 -38.53 -54.18 69.98
C SER A 73 -39.06 -53.20 71.03
N LYS A 74 -39.52 -52.02 70.60
CA LYS A 74 -40.13 -51.01 71.48
C LYS A 74 -41.38 -51.55 72.19
N THR A 75 -42.23 -52.29 71.48
CA THR A 75 -43.44 -52.91 72.04
C THR A 75 -43.09 -53.94 73.11
N LEU A 76 -42.12 -54.82 72.84
CA LEU A 76 -41.67 -55.83 73.81
C LEU A 76 -41.07 -55.18 75.07
N ASN A 77 -40.27 -54.13 74.91
CA ASN A 77 -39.71 -53.39 76.04
C ASN A 77 -40.82 -52.74 76.90
N THR A 78 -41.85 -52.19 76.27
CA THR A 78 -42.99 -51.61 77.00
C THR A 78 -43.75 -52.68 77.81
N GLN A 79 -43.95 -53.88 77.24
CA GLN A 79 -44.57 -55.01 77.96
C GLN A 79 -43.71 -55.48 79.15
N LEU A 80 -42.39 -55.52 78.98
CA LEU A 80 -41.44 -55.83 80.04
C LEU A 80 -41.44 -54.80 81.16
N GLU A 81 -41.49 -53.50 80.83
CA GLU A 81 -41.57 -52.42 81.82
C GLU A 81 -42.83 -52.56 82.69
N ILE A 82 -43.97 -52.86 82.08
CA ILE A 82 -45.23 -53.10 82.80
C ILE A 82 -45.08 -54.31 83.74
N LEU A 83 -44.57 -55.44 83.23
CA LEU A 83 -44.35 -56.65 84.04
C LEU A 83 -43.40 -56.38 85.22
N ASN A 84 -42.28 -55.69 84.98
CA ASN A 84 -41.32 -55.33 86.02
C ASN A 84 -41.91 -54.36 87.05
N SER A 85 -42.84 -53.48 86.65
CA SER A 85 -43.55 -52.59 87.58
C SER A 85 -44.57 -53.34 88.45
N TRP A 86 -45.19 -54.40 87.93
CA TRP A 86 -46.21 -55.18 88.64
C TRP A 86 -45.62 -56.27 89.55
N LEU A 87 -44.44 -56.79 89.23
CA LEU A 87 -43.79 -57.88 89.96
C LEU A 87 -43.65 -57.61 91.49
N PRO A 88 -43.22 -56.41 91.95
CA PRO A 88 -43.13 -56.12 93.39
C PRO A 88 -44.51 -56.15 94.06
N HIS A 89 -45.56 -55.71 93.37
CA HIS A 89 -46.91 -55.74 93.89
C HIS A 89 -47.46 -57.17 93.97
N LEU A 90 -47.24 -57.98 92.95
CA LEU A 90 -47.68 -59.38 92.92
C LEU A 90 -47.00 -60.25 93.99
N THR A 91 -45.74 -59.98 94.31
CA THR A 91 -44.99 -60.71 95.33
C THR A 91 -45.43 -60.37 96.77
N THR A 92 -45.98 -59.17 97.00
CA THR A 92 -46.51 -58.73 98.30
C THR A 92 -47.93 -59.22 98.61
N LEU A 93 -48.68 -59.71 97.61
CA LEU A 93 -50.02 -60.22 97.81
C LEU A 93 -50.03 -61.54 98.62
N PRO A 94 -51.10 -61.83 99.39
CA PRO A 94 -51.27 -63.09 100.11
C PRO A 94 -51.72 -64.23 99.17
N ILE A 95 -51.00 -64.42 98.06
CA ILE A 95 -51.23 -65.49 97.09
C ILE A 95 -50.44 -66.75 97.45
N PRO A 96 -50.88 -67.96 97.02
CA PRO A 96 -50.16 -69.21 97.25
C PRO A 96 -48.69 -69.14 96.82
N THR A 97 -47.79 -69.76 97.60
CA THR A 97 -46.34 -69.75 97.34
C THR A 97 -45.99 -70.33 95.96
N THR A 98 -46.70 -71.38 95.53
CA THR A 98 -46.56 -71.99 94.19
C THR A 98 -46.88 -71.03 93.04
N LEU A 99 -47.78 -70.08 93.25
CA LEU A 99 -48.10 -69.04 92.27
C LEU A 99 -47.01 -67.95 92.25
N LYS A 100 -46.45 -67.59 93.41
CA LYS A 100 -45.33 -66.64 93.49
C LYS A 100 -44.09 -67.15 92.77
N GLU A 101 -43.73 -68.43 92.98
CA GLU A 101 -42.62 -69.09 92.29
C GLU A 101 -42.85 -69.11 90.77
N LYS A 102 -44.04 -69.55 90.32
CA LYS A 102 -44.37 -69.55 88.87
C LYS A 102 -44.31 -68.17 88.22
N ILE A 103 -44.70 -67.11 88.93
CA ILE A 103 -44.60 -65.73 88.43
C ILE A 103 -43.14 -65.30 88.33
N GLY A 104 -42.33 -65.60 89.34
CA GLY A 104 -40.89 -65.31 89.34
C GLY A 104 -40.13 -66.03 88.22
N ASP A 105 -40.39 -67.33 88.05
CA ASP A 105 -39.77 -68.16 87.01
C ASP A 105 -40.15 -67.67 85.62
N ARG A 106 -41.44 -67.39 85.38
CA ARG A 106 -41.90 -66.87 84.09
C ARG A 106 -41.34 -65.49 83.78
N THR A 107 -41.26 -64.61 84.77
CA THR A 107 -40.68 -63.27 84.57
C THR A 107 -39.20 -63.36 84.24
N SER A 108 -38.46 -64.25 84.91
CA SER A 108 -37.04 -64.51 84.62
C SER A 108 -36.85 -65.09 83.22
N ALA A 109 -37.69 -66.05 82.82
CA ALA A 109 -37.66 -66.62 81.48
C ALA A 109 -37.95 -65.58 80.39
N ILE A 110 -38.92 -64.69 80.59
CA ILE A 110 -39.25 -63.61 79.64
C ILE A 110 -38.07 -62.61 79.54
N ASN A 111 -37.48 -62.22 80.66
CA ASN A 111 -36.30 -61.35 80.68
C ASN A 111 -35.10 -61.98 79.95
N GLN A 112 -34.90 -63.29 80.12
CA GLN A 112 -33.84 -64.02 79.43
C GLN A 112 -34.08 -64.06 77.92
N ILE A 113 -35.30 -64.40 77.49
CA ILE A 113 -35.66 -64.42 76.06
C ILE A 113 -35.51 -63.04 75.41
N ALA A 114 -35.91 -61.98 76.11
CA ALA A 114 -35.76 -60.61 75.61
C ALA A 114 -34.29 -60.22 75.44
N ASN A 115 -33.45 -60.53 76.42
CA ASN A 115 -32.00 -60.29 76.36
C ASN A 115 -31.33 -61.09 75.24
N ASP A 116 -31.67 -62.37 75.10
CA ASP A 116 -31.10 -63.23 74.05
C ASP A 116 -31.50 -62.76 72.65
N LYS A 117 -32.77 -62.36 72.45
CA LYS A 117 -33.23 -61.78 71.18
C LYS A 117 -32.58 -60.43 70.88
N SER A 118 -32.39 -59.57 71.88
CA SER A 118 -31.69 -58.30 71.71
C SER A 118 -30.24 -58.51 71.28
N LYS A 119 -29.52 -59.44 71.91
CA LYS A 119 -28.15 -59.82 71.52
C LYS A 119 -28.09 -60.39 70.10
N LEU A 120 -29.08 -61.20 69.71
CA LEU A 120 -29.17 -61.72 68.34
C LEU A 120 -29.36 -60.61 67.31
N LEU A 121 -30.25 -59.64 67.58
CA LEU A 121 -30.45 -58.48 66.70
C LEU A 121 -29.18 -57.63 66.58
N GLN A 122 -28.49 -57.36 67.68
CA GLN A 122 -27.19 -56.65 67.67
C GLN A 122 -26.13 -57.42 66.87
N SER A 123 -26.06 -58.74 67.04
CA SER A 123 -25.12 -59.58 66.29
C SER A 123 -25.42 -59.60 64.79
N ALA A 124 -26.70 -59.65 64.41
CA ALA A 124 -27.13 -59.58 63.01
C ALA A 124 -26.77 -58.24 62.36
N ALA A 125 -26.94 -57.13 63.07
CA ALA A 125 -26.53 -55.81 62.59
C ALA A 125 -25.01 -55.73 62.34
N ASN A 126 -24.20 -56.28 63.25
CA ASN A 126 -22.75 -56.34 63.07
C ASN A 126 -22.35 -57.19 61.86
N TRP A 127 -23.03 -58.31 61.63
CA TRP A 127 -22.82 -59.17 60.46
C TRP A 127 -23.13 -58.46 59.15
N LEU A 128 -24.27 -57.77 59.06
CA LEU A 128 -24.64 -56.98 57.89
C LEU A 128 -23.61 -55.89 57.57
N GLN A 129 -23.13 -55.17 58.60
CA GLN A 129 -22.09 -54.17 58.43
C GLN A 129 -20.76 -54.79 57.95
N GLN A 130 -20.44 -56.00 58.40
CA GLN A 130 -19.24 -56.71 57.96
C GLN A 130 -19.37 -57.20 56.52
N GLU A 131 -20.55 -57.64 56.10
CA GLU A 131 -20.84 -58.02 54.72
C GLU A 131 -20.69 -56.82 53.77
N GLU A 132 -21.22 -55.65 54.14
CA GLU A 132 -21.09 -54.43 53.33
C GLU A 132 -19.61 -54.04 53.12
N LYS A 133 -18.79 -54.10 54.18
CA LYS A 133 -17.34 -53.87 54.08
C LYS A 133 -16.65 -54.87 53.15
N LEU A 134 -17.06 -56.14 53.19
CA LEU A 134 -16.52 -57.18 52.31
C LEU A 134 -16.91 -56.93 50.85
N GLN A 135 -18.15 -56.50 50.58
CA GLN A 135 -18.58 -56.13 49.23
C GLN A 135 -17.78 -54.95 48.69
N GLN A 136 -17.56 -53.92 49.50
CA GLN A 136 -16.72 -52.78 49.12
C GLN A 136 -15.28 -53.22 48.81
N SER A 137 -14.64 -54.00 49.69
CA SER A 137 -13.29 -54.50 49.47
C SER A 137 -13.18 -55.39 48.21
N ASN A 138 -14.21 -56.20 47.92
CA ASN A 138 -14.26 -57.00 46.71
C ASN A 138 -14.32 -56.13 45.45
N SER A 139 -15.09 -55.03 45.48
CA SER A 139 -15.16 -54.08 44.35
C SER A 139 -13.81 -53.41 44.08
N GLU A 140 -13.08 -53.03 45.14
CA GLU A 140 -11.73 -52.46 45.03
C GLU A 140 -10.74 -53.48 44.44
N LEU A 141 -10.83 -54.74 44.86
CA LEU A 141 -9.99 -55.81 44.33
C LEU A 141 -10.24 -56.05 42.83
N GLN A 142 -11.49 -55.99 42.38
CA GLN A 142 -11.81 -56.06 40.95
C GLN A 142 -11.20 -54.89 40.17
N SER A 143 -11.28 -53.67 40.70
CA SER A 143 -10.64 -52.50 40.09
C SER A 143 -9.11 -52.65 39.99
N LEU A 144 -8.47 -53.17 41.04
CA LEU A 144 -7.03 -53.43 41.05
C LEU A 144 -6.63 -54.50 40.04
N LYS A 145 -7.44 -55.56 39.88
CA LYS A 145 -7.21 -56.60 38.86
C LYS A 145 -7.26 -56.02 37.45
N GLU A 146 -8.21 -55.14 37.17
CA GLU A 146 -8.31 -54.50 35.85
C GLU A 146 -7.09 -53.60 35.57
N LYS A 147 -6.66 -52.80 36.55
CA LYS A 147 -5.44 -51.98 36.43
C LYS A 147 -4.19 -52.83 36.20
N ALA A 148 -4.07 -53.97 36.87
CA ALA A 148 -2.96 -54.88 36.64
C ALA A 148 -2.94 -55.42 35.21
N ARG A 149 -4.12 -55.73 34.64
CA ARG A 149 -4.25 -56.16 33.25
C ARG A 149 -3.81 -55.08 32.26
N GLN A 150 -4.25 -53.83 32.47
CA GLN A 150 -3.86 -52.69 31.63
C GLN A 150 -2.36 -52.45 31.65
N LEU A 151 -1.73 -52.53 32.83
CA LEU A 151 -0.28 -52.41 32.94
C LEU A 151 0.46 -53.51 32.19
N GLN A 152 -0.07 -54.74 32.22
CA GLN A 152 0.49 -55.86 31.46
C GLN A 152 0.35 -55.64 29.95
N GLU A 153 -0.78 -55.14 29.47
CA GLU A 153 -0.98 -54.76 28.05
C GLU A 153 0.05 -53.69 27.63
N ILE A 154 0.19 -52.61 28.39
CA ILE A 154 1.19 -51.56 28.13
C ILE A 154 2.61 -52.13 28.12
N GLN A 155 2.94 -53.03 29.04
CA GLN A 155 4.25 -53.67 29.06
C GLN A 155 4.49 -54.49 27.78
N THR A 156 3.50 -55.27 27.33
CA THR A 156 3.63 -56.04 26.08
C THR A 156 3.75 -55.15 24.85
N GLU A 157 3.05 -54.02 24.80
CA GLU A 157 3.19 -53.03 23.72
C GLU A 157 4.57 -52.38 23.73
N LEU A 158 5.10 -52.06 24.91
CA LEU A 158 6.44 -51.50 25.07
C LEU A 158 7.53 -52.49 24.64
N GLU A 159 7.40 -53.76 25.03
CA GLU A 159 8.32 -54.84 24.64
C GLU A 159 8.23 -55.15 23.13
N GLY A 160 7.04 -55.06 22.54
CA GLY A 160 6.83 -55.23 21.09
C GLY A 160 7.29 -54.02 20.27
N THR A 161 7.34 -52.83 20.86
CA THR A 161 7.78 -51.61 20.17
C THR A 161 9.30 -51.51 20.21
N ASN A 162 9.93 -51.67 19.05
CA ASN A 162 11.37 -51.47 18.94
C ASN A 162 11.72 -49.97 18.96
N LEU A 163 11.89 -49.43 20.17
CA LEU A 163 12.25 -48.03 20.42
C LEU A 163 13.60 -47.65 19.79
N ASP A 164 14.52 -48.60 19.67
CA ASP A 164 15.82 -48.37 19.05
C ASP A 164 15.69 -48.18 17.54
N ASN A 165 14.82 -48.94 16.87
CA ASN A 165 14.49 -48.73 15.46
C ASN A 165 13.86 -47.35 15.23
N LEU A 166 12.90 -46.94 16.06
CA LEU A 166 12.28 -45.62 15.95
C LEU A 166 13.31 -44.48 16.14
N ARG A 167 14.22 -44.63 17.10
CA ARG A 167 15.32 -43.68 17.29
C ARG A 167 16.25 -43.65 16.07
N ALA A 168 16.60 -44.80 15.52
CA ALA A 168 17.42 -44.91 14.32
C ALA A 168 16.72 -44.25 13.11
N GLU A 169 15.43 -44.49 12.92
CA GLU A 169 14.62 -43.84 11.88
C GLU A 169 14.62 -42.33 12.03
N ILE A 170 14.40 -41.80 13.24
CA ILE A 170 14.44 -40.35 13.51
C ILE A 170 15.82 -39.76 13.18
N THR A 171 16.91 -40.43 13.60
CA THR A 171 18.26 -39.95 13.27
C THR A 171 18.52 -39.97 11.76
N THR A 172 18.01 -40.98 11.06
CA THR A 172 18.13 -41.09 9.60
C THR A 172 17.38 -39.96 8.91
N HIS A 173 16.11 -39.75 9.25
CA HIS A 173 15.30 -38.66 8.70
C HIS A 173 15.93 -37.29 8.97
N LYS A 174 16.47 -37.08 10.17
CA LYS A 174 17.18 -35.84 10.51
C LYS A 174 18.42 -35.64 9.62
N ALA A 175 19.18 -36.70 9.36
CA ALA A 175 20.33 -36.64 8.46
C ALA A 175 19.91 -36.36 7.00
N THR A 176 18.76 -36.88 6.56
CA THR A 176 18.21 -36.59 5.22
C THR A 176 17.70 -35.16 5.08
N LEU A 177 17.16 -34.58 6.16
CA LEU A 177 16.54 -33.25 6.14
C LEU A 177 17.55 -32.09 6.26
N GLU A 178 18.70 -32.33 6.88
CA GLU A 178 19.76 -31.32 7.04
C GLU A 178 20.29 -30.76 5.69
N PRO A 179 20.58 -31.55 4.64
CA PRO A 179 20.99 -31.00 3.35
C PRO A 179 19.88 -30.19 2.66
N GLU A 180 18.61 -30.58 2.81
CA GLU A 180 17.49 -29.80 2.27
C GLU A 180 17.39 -28.42 2.94
N LYS A 181 17.59 -28.38 4.26
CA LYS A 181 17.63 -27.12 5.03
C LYS A 181 18.81 -26.24 4.60
N GLN A 182 19.98 -26.82 4.34
CA GLN A 182 21.13 -26.07 3.81
C GLN A 182 20.85 -25.51 2.42
N LYS A 183 20.25 -26.31 1.52
CA LYS A 183 19.83 -25.87 0.19
C LYS A 183 18.79 -24.75 0.24
N LEU A 184 17.85 -24.81 1.18
CA LEU A 184 16.87 -23.75 1.36
C LEU A 184 17.51 -22.43 1.80
N ARG A 185 18.51 -22.49 2.69
CA ARG A 185 19.29 -21.31 3.09
C ARG A 185 20.09 -20.72 1.92
N SER A 186 20.73 -21.54 1.10
CA SER A 186 21.47 -21.03 -0.06
C SER A 186 20.55 -20.39 -1.10
N LEU A 187 19.37 -20.97 -1.34
CA LEU A 187 18.35 -20.38 -2.22
C LEU A 187 17.81 -19.05 -1.66
N GLN A 188 17.59 -18.96 -0.35
CA GLN A 188 17.18 -17.70 0.29
C GLN A 188 18.25 -16.60 0.11
N GLN A 189 19.53 -16.95 0.23
CA GLN A 189 20.62 -16.02 0.01
C GLN A 189 20.70 -15.58 -1.46
N GLN A 190 20.61 -16.53 -2.40
CA GLN A 190 20.56 -16.21 -3.85
C GLN A 190 19.38 -15.29 -4.20
N LYS A 191 18.22 -15.49 -3.56
CA LYS A 191 17.07 -14.61 -3.76
C LYS A 191 17.37 -13.18 -3.31
N ALA A 192 17.97 -13.01 -2.13
CA ALA A 192 18.35 -11.69 -1.63
C ALA A 192 19.35 -10.99 -2.57
N ASP A 193 20.35 -11.73 -3.06
CA ASP A 193 21.33 -11.19 -4.02
C ASP A 193 20.67 -10.74 -5.33
N LEU A 194 19.67 -11.48 -5.81
CA LEU A 194 18.89 -11.11 -7.00
C LEU A 194 18.00 -9.89 -6.76
N ASP A 195 17.36 -9.79 -5.60
CA ASP A 195 16.53 -8.63 -5.23
C ASP A 195 17.39 -7.34 -5.15
N ASP A 196 18.63 -7.44 -4.65
CA ASP A 196 19.60 -6.35 -4.66
C ASP A 196 20.03 -5.97 -6.08
N GLN A 197 20.29 -6.96 -6.95
CA GLN A 197 20.59 -6.71 -8.37
C GLN A 197 19.43 -6.03 -9.11
N ILE A 198 18.19 -6.47 -8.86
CA ILE A 198 16.98 -5.85 -9.44
C ILE A 198 16.87 -4.40 -8.98
N SER A 199 17.08 -4.14 -7.69
CA SER A 199 17.05 -2.79 -7.12
C SER A 199 18.12 -1.89 -7.75
N ALA A 200 19.32 -2.41 -7.98
CA ALA A 200 20.39 -1.68 -8.66
C ALA A 200 20.04 -1.37 -10.13
N LEU A 201 19.48 -2.34 -10.86
CA LEU A 201 19.04 -2.15 -12.24
C LEU A 201 17.90 -1.12 -12.35
N GLN A 202 16.94 -1.13 -11.41
CA GLN A 202 15.87 -0.14 -11.36
C GLN A 202 16.42 1.29 -11.15
N ARG A 203 17.44 1.45 -10.30
CA ARG A 203 18.13 2.73 -10.13
C ARG A 203 18.87 3.16 -11.40
N GLN A 204 19.54 2.23 -12.08
CA GLN A 204 20.18 2.54 -13.37
C GLN A 204 19.15 2.97 -14.41
N GLN A 205 18.00 2.29 -14.47
CA GLN A 205 16.92 2.64 -15.39
C GLN A 205 16.34 4.03 -15.10
N SER A 206 16.20 4.44 -13.83
CA SER A 206 15.74 5.78 -13.49
C SER A 206 16.75 6.85 -13.91
N ILE A 207 18.04 6.63 -13.67
CA ILE A 207 19.12 7.55 -14.09
C ILE A 207 19.12 7.72 -15.61
N LEU A 208 19.10 6.62 -16.36
CA LEU A 208 19.07 6.67 -17.83
C LEU A 208 17.83 7.42 -18.34
N LYS A 209 16.67 7.24 -17.69
CA LYS A 209 15.44 7.96 -18.06
C LYS A 209 15.60 9.47 -17.84
N GLU A 210 16.21 9.89 -16.73
CA GLU A 210 16.50 11.29 -16.46
C GLU A 210 17.50 11.87 -17.47
N GLU A 211 18.55 11.13 -17.82
CA GLU A 211 19.52 11.52 -18.86
C GLU A 211 18.85 11.68 -20.23
N ILE A 212 17.99 10.74 -20.64
CA ILE A 212 17.23 10.85 -21.89
C ILE A 212 16.37 12.12 -21.89
N ASN A 213 15.64 12.39 -20.80
CA ASN A 213 14.81 13.59 -20.69
C ASN A 213 15.66 14.87 -20.76
N TYR A 214 16.85 14.87 -20.14
CA TYR A 214 17.78 15.98 -20.21
C TYR A 214 18.28 16.22 -21.64
N TRP A 215 18.70 15.17 -22.35
CA TRP A 215 19.17 15.29 -23.73
C TRP A 215 18.06 15.72 -24.69
N GLN A 216 16.85 15.19 -24.55
CA GLN A 216 15.68 15.63 -25.32
C GLN A 216 15.37 17.12 -25.08
N SER A 217 15.37 17.55 -23.81
CA SER A 217 15.14 18.96 -23.47
C SER A 217 16.23 19.88 -24.03
N ARG A 218 17.48 19.43 -24.00
CA ARG A 218 18.61 20.16 -24.57
C ARG A 218 18.52 20.24 -26.09
N GLN A 219 18.16 19.14 -26.74
CA GLN A 219 17.97 19.10 -28.19
C GLN A 219 16.87 20.09 -28.61
N ASN A 220 15.70 20.04 -27.96
CA ASN A 220 14.60 20.97 -28.27
C ASN A 220 15.02 22.44 -28.11
N ARG A 221 15.77 22.77 -27.04
CA ARG A 221 16.29 24.13 -26.85
C ARG A 221 17.26 24.56 -27.95
N LEU A 222 18.14 23.65 -28.38
CA LEU A 222 19.06 23.92 -29.48
C LEU A 222 18.31 24.09 -30.79
N GLU A 223 17.33 23.24 -31.08
CA GLU A 223 16.45 23.35 -32.26
C GLU A 223 15.74 24.72 -32.28
N THR A 224 15.06 25.10 -31.19
CA THR A 224 14.42 26.42 -31.10
C THR A 224 15.42 27.56 -31.27
N SER A 225 16.59 27.49 -30.62
CA SER A 225 17.63 28.53 -30.79
C SER A 225 18.17 28.59 -32.22
N THR A 226 18.30 27.45 -32.90
CA THR A 226 18.71 27.43 -34.31
C THR A 226 17.61 27.98 -35.22
N GLU A 227 16.35 27.69 -34.95
CA GLU A 227 15.21 28.26 -35.68
C GLU A 227 15.16 29.78 -35.51
N ASP A 228 15.35 30.28 -34.28
CA ASP A 228 15.40 31.72 -33.98
C ASP A 228 16.57 32.41 -34.71
N THR A 229 17.78 31.85 -34.63
CA THR A 229 18.95 32.43 -35.34
C THR A 229 18.81 32.37 -36.85
N VAL A 230 18.20 31.31 -37.41
CA VAL A 230 17.90 31.24 -38.84
C VAL A 230 16.87 32.29 -39.23
N ALA A 231 15.82 32.49 -38.42
CA ALA A 231 14.83 33.55 -38.65
C ALA A 231 15.48 34.95 -38.62
N GLU A 232 16.36 35.22 -37.65
CA GLU A 232 17.15 36.46 -37.59
C GLU A 232 18.04 36.64 -38.83
N LEU A 233 18.75 35.60 -39.27
CA LEU A 233 19.58 35.64 -40.47
C LEU A 233 18.76 35.90 -41.73
N ILE A 234 17.57 35.30 -41.85
CA ILE A 234 16.65 35.57 -42.96
C ILE A 234 16.26 37.05 -42.98
N ILE A 235 15.86 37.61 -41.82
CA ILE A 235 15.50 39.04 -41.70
C ILE A 235 16.69 39.93 -42.06
N LEU A 236 17.88 39.65 -41.52
CA LEU A 236 19.10 40.41 -41.82
C LEU A 236 19.45 40.34 -43.30
N THR A 237 19.40 39.16 -43.92
CA THR A 237 19.70 38.97 -45.34
C THR A 237 18.68 39.69 -46.23
N GLN A 238 17.39 39.64 -45.89
CA GLN A 238 16.35 40.40 -46.58
C GLN A 238 16.63 41.91 -46.48
N SER A 239 16.94 42.41 -45.28
CA SER A 239 17.24 43.84 -45.07
C SER A 239 18.50 44.29 -45.83
N GLN A 240 19.54 43.45 -45.89
CA GLN A 240 20.75 43.75 -46.67
C GLN A 240 20.46 43.75 -48.16
N ARG A 241 19.65 42.81 -48.64
CA ARG A 241 19.22 42.76 -50.04
C ARG A 241 18.44 44.02 -50.42
N GLU A 242 17.55 44.50 -49.58
CA GLU A 242 16.81 45.76 -49.78
C GLU A 242 17.74 46.98 -49.80
N ARG A 243 18.72 47.04 -48.88
CA ARG A 243 19.70 48.14 -48.87
C ARG A 243 20.59 48.13 -50.11
N LEU A 244 21.08 46.96 -50.51
CA LEU A 244 21.91 46.81 -51.71
C LEU A 244 21.13 47.08 -52.98
N SER A 245 19.88 46.63 -53.08
CA SER A 245 19.04 46.94 -54.25
C SER A 245 18.73 48.44 -54.32
N ALA A 246 18.47 49.10 -53.19
CA ALA A 246 18.30 50.54 -53.14
C ALA A 246 19.57 51.30 -53.58
N ALA A 247 20.74 50.91 -53.04
CA ALA A 247 22.02 51.50 -53.42
C ALA A 247 22.35 51.30 -54.91
N LEU A 248 22.14 50.09 -55.44
CA LEU A 248 22.33 49.80 -56.87
C LEU A 248 21.38 50.61 -57.76
N THR A 249 20.12 50.78 -57.33
CA THR A 249 19.15 51.58 -58.08
C THR A 249 19.57 53.06 -58.10
N GLN A 250 20.12 53.56 -56.99
CA GLN A 250 20.65 54.93 -56.91
C GLN A 250 21.89 55.12 -57.80
N GLU A 251 22.83 54.18 -57.81
CA GLU A 251 24.02 54.24 -58.67
C GLU A 251 23.70 54.08 -60.16
N LEU A 252 22.68 53.27 -60.50
CA LEU A 252 22.18 53.19 -61.87
C LEU A 252 21.57 54.52 -62.31
N ALA A 253 20.83 55.20 -61.43
CA ALA A 253 20.26 56.50 -61.73
C ALA A 253 21.35 57.58 -61.93
N THR A 254 22.40 57.59 -61.12
CA THR A 254 23.54 58.52 -61.30
C THR A 254 24.32 58.24 -62.59
N LEU A 255 24.56 56.98 -62.93
CA LEU A 255 25.19 56.59 -64.21
C LEU A 255 24.34 56.99 -65.42
N GLU A 256 23.03 56.81 -65.35
CA GLU A 256 22.10 57.21 -66.42
C GLU A 256 22.12 58.74 -66.59
N GLN A 257 22.16 59.49 -65.49
CA GLN A 257 22.32 60.94 -65.51
C GLN A 257 23.65 61.36 -66.15
N GLN A 258 24.78 60.77 -65.73
CA GLN A 258 26.10 61.04 -66.34
C GLN A 258 26.12 60.73 -67.83
N ARG A 259 25.48 59.63 -68.25
CA ARG A 259 25.36 59.28 -69.67
C ARG A 259 24.59 60.33 -70.45
N THR A 260 23.50 60.88 -69.89
CA THR A 260 22.74 61.96 -70.54
C THR A 260 23.55 63.25 -70.65
N GLU A 261 24.32 63.61 -69.61
CA GLU A 261 25.20 64.78 -69.63
C GLU A 261 26.32 64.66 -70.68
N LEU A 262 26.96 63.48 -70.78
CA LEU A 262 27.97 63.18 -71.81
C LEU A 262 27.41 63.26 -73.23
N ALA A 263 26.21 62.74 -73.47
CA ALA A 263 25.55 62.84 -74.77
C ALA A 263 25.29 64.31 -75.16
N GLN A 264 24.96 65.15 -74.17
CA GLN A 264 24.74 66.57 -74.38
C GLN A 264 26.05 67.33 -74.67
N GLN A 265 27.14 66.98 -73.98
CA GLN A 265 28.47 67.52 -74.28
C GLN A 265 28.97 67.13 -75.68
N GLN A 266 28.75 65.88 -76.11
CA GLN A 266 29.11 65.46 -77.47
C GLN A 266 28.38 66.29 -78.53
N LYS A 267 27.10 66.61 -78.30
CA LYS A 267 26.32 67.46 -79.20
C LYS A 267 26.90 68.88 -79.28
N SER A 268 27.23 69.49 -78.15
CA SER A 268 27.87 70.82 -78.14
C SER A 268 29.26 70.83 -78.79
N TYR A 269 30.04 69.75 -78.63
CA TYR A 269 31.33 69.61 -79.31
C TYR A 269 31.17 69.53 -80.83
N GLY A 270 30.16 68.80 -81.33
CA GLY A 270 29.85 68.74 -82.75
C GLY A 270 29.47 70.11 -83.34
N GLU A 271 28.68 70.90 -82.61
CA GLU A 271 28.31 72.25 -83.01
C GLU A 271 29.53 73.20 -83.05
N ALA A 272 30.42 73.12 -82.06
CA ALA A 272 31.65 73.91 -82.03
C ALA A 272 32.62 73.54 -83.17
N GLN A 273 32.71 72.25 -83.54
CA GLN A 273 33.54 71.80 -84.66
C GLN A 273 33.03 72.31 -86.01
N GLN A 274 31.70 72.36 -86.20
CA GLN A 274 31.10 72.98 -87.39
C GLN A 274 31.41 74.48 -87.48
N GLN A 275 31.38 75.21 -86.36
CA GLN A 275 31.74 76.63 -86.35
C GLN A 275 33.22 76.86 -86.69
N LEU A 276 34.12 76.00 -86.21
CA LEU A 276 35.55 76.06 -86.54
C LEU A 276 35.83 75.79 -88.03
N GLN A 277 35.15 74.82 -88.64
CA GLN A 277 35.26 74.59 -90.09
C GLN A 277 34.86 75.83 -90.89
N LYS A 278 33.74 76.47 -90.51
CA LYS A 278 33.24 77.67 -91.19
C LYS A 278 34.20 78.86 -91.07
N ALA A 279 34.82 79.05 -89.90
CA ALA A 279 35.85 80.07 -89.69
C ALA A 279 37.13 79.80 -90.51
N GLY A 280 37.51 78.52 -90.68
CA GLY A 280 38.63 78.12 -91.53
C GLY A 280 38.40 78.42 -93.02
N GLU A 281 37.19 78.18 -93.52
CA GLU A 281 36.80 78.53 -94.90
C GLU A 281 36.82 80.05 -95.14
N ASP A 282 36.32 80.84 -94.19
CA ASP A 282 36.33 82.30 -94.29
C ASP A 282 37.76 82.86 -94.23
N PHE A 283 38.65 82.25 -93.43
CA PHE A 283 40.07 82.63 -93.39
C PHE A 283 40.79 82.35 -94.72
N GLN A 284 40.51 81.20 -95.37
CA GLN A 284 41.06 80.90 -96.69
C GLN A 284 40.61 81.91 -97.75
N LYS A 285 39.34 82.33 -97.75
CA LYS A 285 38.84 83.39 -98.64
C LYS A 285 39.57 84.72 -98.43
N TYR A 286 39.87 85.07 -97.18
CA TYR A 286 40.63 86.27 -96.86
C TYR A 286 42.08 86.20 -97.37
N GLN A 287 42.68 85.01 -97.32
CA GLN A 287 44.05 84.77 -97.78
C GLN A 287 44.19 84.85 -99.32
N THR A 288 43.22 84.32 -100.08
CA THR A 288 43.21 84.45 -101.55
C THR A 288 42.98 85.91 -101.98
N ALA A 289 42.07 86.64 -101.33
CA ALA A 289 41.83 88.05 -101.65
C ALA A 289 43.07 88.94 -101.42
N THR A 290 43.83 88.69 -100.35
CA THR A 290 45.07 89.43 -100.07
C THR A 290 46.19 89.11 -101.06
N ALA A 291 46.29 87.85 -101.53
CA ALA A 291 47.25 87.48 -102.57
C ALA A 291 46.95 88.15 -103.92
N GLU A 292 45.68 88.25 -104.32
CA GLU A 292 45.26 88.94 -105.55
C GLU A 292 45.61 90.44 -105.52
N ILE A 293 45.37 91.11 -104.39
CA ILE A 293 45.73 92.54 -104.21
C ILE A 293 47.23 92.74 -104.29
N LEU A 294 48.03 91.89 -103.64
CA LEU A 294 49.50 91.95 -103.69
C LEU A 294 50.04 91.79 -105.12
N THR A 295 49.41 90.93 -105.91
CA THR A 295 49.80 90.70 -107.31
C THR A 295 49.51 91.94 -108.15
N ALA A 296 48.33 92.55 -108.00
CA ALA A 296 47.95 93.79 -108.68
C ALA A 296 48.85 94.99 -108.31
N LEU A 297 49.23 95.11 -107.02
CA LEU A 297 50.13 96.16 -106.54
C LEU A 297 51.54 96.02 -107.13
N LYS A 298 52.02 94.78 -107.29
CA LYS A 298 53.34 94.49 -107.88
C LYS A 298 53.37 94.83 -109.38
N THR A 299 52.27 94.61 -110.10
CA THR A 299 52.14 95.03 -111.51
C THR A 299 52.13 96.56 -111.64
N HIS A 300 51.45 97.27 -110.73
CA HIS A 300 51.38 98.73 -110.72
C HIS A 300 52.74 99.39 -110.39
N TYR A 301 53.52 98.78 -109.49
CA TYR A 301 54.87 99.24 -109.13
C TYR A 301 55.86 99.11 -110.29
N LEU A 302 55.83 98.00 -111.03
CA LEU A 302 56.69 97.80 -112.21
C LEU A 302 56.33 98.74 -113.37
N SER A 303 55.06 99.10 -113.52
CA SER A 303 54.60 100.11 -114.50
C SER A 303 55.11 101.52 -114.17
N ASN A 304 55.14 101.89 -112.88
CA ASN A 304 55.64 103.20 -112.44
C ASN A 304 57.16 103.37 -112.54
N LEU A 305 57.93 102.28 -112.55
CA LEU A 305 59.40 102.34 -112.69
C LEU A 305 59.84 102.78 -114.10
N GLY A 306 58.99 102.61 -115.12
CA GLY A 306 59.25 103.05 -116.50
C GLY A 306 59.04 104.54 -116.76
N LEU A 307 58.34 105.26 -115.86
CA LEU A 307 58.03 106.70 -116.00
C LEU A 307 59.02 107.62 -115.26
N GLY A 308 59.98 107.07 -114.51
CA GLY A 308 60.90 107.82 -113.63
C GLY A 308 62.19 108.36 -114.28
N ASN A 309 62.40 108.20 -115.59
CA ASN A 309 63.68 108.51 -116.25
C ASN A 309 63.89 110.00 -116.66
N LEU A 310 63.09 110.97 -116.21
CA LEU A 310 63.11 112.32 -116.81
C LEU A 310 63.00 113.56 -115.90
N LEU A 311 63.11 113.51 -114.57
CA LEU A 311 63.22 114.73 -113.74
C LEU A 311 64.10 114.53 -112.48
N PRO A 312 65.01 115.47 -112.15
CA PRO A 312 65.86 115.41 -110.95
C PRO A 312 65.16 116.10 -109.77
N ILE A 313 65.13 115.47 -108.59
CA ILE A 313 65.21 116.10 -107.24
C ILE A 313 65.36 115.00 -106.16
N ASP A 314 66.53 115.01 -105.55
CA ASP A 314 66.94 114.73 -104.15
C ASP A 314 66.45 113.45 -103.41
N SER A 315 67.18 112.34 -103.62
CA SER A 315 66.98 111.01 -103.01
C SER A 315 67.27 110.92 -101.51
N GLN A 316 67.93 111.90 -100.88
CA GLN A 316 68.32 111.78 -99.47
C GLN A 316 67.17 112.04 -98.47
N LYS A 317 66.10 112.75 -98.86
CA LYS A 317 64.92 112.96 -97.97
C LYS A 317 63.95 111.77 -97.97
N VAL A 318 63.89 111.01 -99.06
CA VAL A 318 63.00 109.85 -99.19
C VAL A 318 63.50 108.67 -98.36
N ASP A 319 64.82 108.44 -98.31
CA ASP A 319 65.41 107.35 -97.52
C ASP A 319 65.27 107.55 -96.00
N VAL A 320 65.28 108.79 -95.52
CA VAL A 320 65.04 109.10 -94.09
C VAL A 320 63.58 108.84 -93.71
N LEU A 321 62.63 109.16 -94.59
CA LEU A 321 61.21 108.85 -94.36
C LEU A 321 60.93 107.34 -94.43
N LEU A 322 61.59 106.61 -95.32
CA LEU A 322 61.43 105.15 -95.44
C LEU A 322 61.95 104.40 -94.21
N ARG A 323 63.06 104.84 -93.60
CA ARG A 323 63.52 104.28 -92.31
C ARG A 323 62.58 104.60 -91.16
N ASN A 324 62.00 105.80 -91.12
CA ASN A 324 61.07 106.17 -90.06
C ASN A 324 59.76 105.35 -90.12
N VAL A 325 59.25 105.08 -91.33
CA VAL A 325 58.05 104.23 -91.51
C VAL A 325 58.32 102.77 -91.13
N GLN A 326 59.51 102.23 -91.44
CA GLN A 326 59.89 100.87 -91.02
C GLN A 326 60.00 100.75 -89.49
N GLN A 327 60.43 101.80 -88.80
CA GLN A 327 60.55 101.81 -87.34
C GLN A 327 59.18 101.90 -86.66
N ILE A 328 58.24 102.69 -87.20
CA ILE A 328 56.86 102.79 -86.71
C ILE A 328 56.09 101.47 -86.90
N LEU A 329 56.29 100.76 -88.02
CA LEU A 329 55.64 99.47 -88.26
C LEU A 329 56.12 98.38 -87.30
N ALA A 330 57.40 98.39 -86.91
CA ALA A 330 57.94 97.47 -85.90
C ALA A 330 57.38 97.74 -84.49
N GLU A 331 57.09 99.00 -84.15
CA GLU A 331 56.43 99.35 -82.88
C GLU A 331 54.96 98.88 -82.85
N ILE A 332 54.22 99.00 -83.96
CA ILE A 332 52.83 98.53 -84.05
C ILE A 332 52.73 97.01 -83.90
N ASP A 333 53.66 96.25 -84.50
CA ASP A 333 53.70 94.78 -84.32
C ASP A 333 54.05 94.37 -82.88
N GLY A 334 54.88 95.16 -82.18
CA GLY A 334 55.15 95.00 -80.76
C GLY A 334 53.91 95.26 -79.88
N GLU A 335 53.17 96.33 -80.18
CA GLU A 335 51.92 96.66 -79.46
C GLU A 335 50.82 95.62 -79.68
N LEU A 336 50.66 95.10 -80.90
CA LEU A 336 49.72 94.01 -81.20
C LEU A 336 50.07 92.70 -80.47
N GLY A 337 51.37 92.38 -80.33
CA GLY A 337 51.83 91.23 -79.55
C GLY A 337 51.53 91.36 -78.05
N THR A 338 51.66 92.57 -77.48
CA THR A 338 51.31 92.83 -76.08
C THR A 338 49.80 92.91 -75.83
N ALA A 339 49.02 93.40 -76.80
CA ALA A 339 47.55 93.37 -76.74
C ALA A 339 47.00 91.94 -76.72
N ARG A 340 47.60 91.00 -77.47
CA ARG A 340 47.25 89.57 -77.41
C ARG A 340 47.54 88.92 -76.06
N ARG A 341 48.70 89.18 -75.45
CA ARG A 341 49.02 88.67 -74.10
C ARG A 341 48.09 89.24 -73.02
N LYS A 342 47.74 90.53 -73.12
CA LYS A 342 46.73 91.14 -72.21
C LYS A 342 45.32 90.58 -72.44
N HIS A 343 44.98 90.11 -73.63
CA HIS A 343 43.69 89.47 -73.90
C HIS A 343 43.63 88.01 -73.39
N GLU A 344 44.76 87.30 -73.31
CA GLU A 344 44.86 85.98 -72.67
C GLU A 344 44.88 86.09 -71.12
N GLU A 345 45.47 87.15 -70.57
CA GLU A 345 45.44 87.42 -69.11
C GLU A 345 44.12 88.06 -68.63
N ALA A 346 43.32 88.66 -69.52
CA ALA A 346 42.04 89.29 -69.19
C ALA A 346 40.81 88.37 -69.31
N GLN A 347 40.98 87.05 -69.52
CA GLN A 347 39.88 86.10 -69.33
C GLN A 347 39.73 85.72 -67.84
N PRO A 348 38.59 86.04 -67.20
CA PRO A 348 38.35 85.66 -65.81
C PRO A 348 38.13 84.14 -65.63
N LYS A 349 38.73 83.63 -64.55
CA LYS A 349 38.58 82.30 -63.92
C LYS A 349 37.14 81.78 -63.89
N ASN A 350 36.98 80.45 -63.95
CA ASN A 350 35.98 79.78 -63.12
C ASN A 350 36.51 78.46 -62.54
N THR A 351 36.55 78.45 -61.21
CA THR A 351 36.73 77.34 -60.29
C THR A 351 35.55 76.38 -60.44
N LEU A 352 35.80 75.07 -60.51
CA LEU A 352 34.81 74.06 -60.14
C LEU A 352 35.43 73.12 -59.11
N VAL A 353 34.98 73.33 -57.88
CA VAL A 353 34.97 72.35 -56.80
C VAL A 353 33.98 71.26 -57.20
N PHE A 354 34.43 70.02 -57.21
CA PHE A 354 33.66 68.82 -56.82
C PHE A 354 34.61 67.85 -56.14
#